data_AF-A0A379K0R4-F1
#
_entry.id   AF-A0A379K0R4-F1
#
_cell.length_a   1.000
_cell.length_b   1.000
_cell.length_c   1.000
_cell.angle_alpha   90.00
_cell.angle_beta   90.00
_cell.angle_gamma   90.00
#
_symmetry.space_group_name_H-M   'P 1'
#
loop_
_entity.id
_entity.type
_entity.pdbx_description
1 polymer ?
#
loop_
_entity_poly.entity_id
_entity_poly.type
_entity_poly.pdbx_seq_one_letter_code
_entity_poly.pdbx_strand_id
1 'polypeptide(L)'
;MLIHRGFTGHACRPHEKSGLVVFESAALSYVRLRHCILQQVLSDLPIIDIGVMLSTLNIQAAEHKRELVESGLLLFEQLKRTTEKSLGDQARTRFALDQFRLLLGHHDPDGISTYYLEWLEGRWHVLAGQLETALLHFEKAADLALYRSGQTQKDILREALLLAAYLGKRPLYKRLKHRALVMGLSYLPGWEESVASDHELKLIRDNFTVKFPERGRFVDPVPEFSALH
;
A
#
# COMPACT_ATOMS: atom_id res chain seq x y z
N MET A 1 57.36 7.89 -41.54
CA MET A 1 57.01 8.62 -42.78
C MET A 1 56.40 9.95 -42.33
N LEU A 2 57.19 11.02 -42.16
CA LEU A 2 57.39 12.13 -43.13
C LEU A 2 56.07 12.64 -43.75
N ILE A 3 55.74 13.93 -43.89
CA ILE A 3 56.16 15.24 -43.37
C ILE A 3 55.24 16.28 -44.10
N HIS A 4 54.92 17.41 -43.45
CA HIS A 4 54.63 18.75 -44.01
C HIS A 4 53.31 19.19 -44.71
N ARG A 5 52.92 20.41 -44.25
CA ARG A 5 52.45 21.64 -44.98
C ARG A 5 51.00 21.61 -45.53
N GLY A 6 50.15 22.63 -45.39
CA GLY A 6 50.32 24.04 -45.02
C GLY A 6 49.72 24.94 -46.12
N PHE A 7 48.86 25.90 -45.73
CA PHE A 7 48.32 27.04 -46.53
C PHE A 7 47.31 26.67 -47.65
N THR A 8 46.28 27.44 -48.03
CA THR A 8 45.95 28.88 -47.96
C THR A 8 44.43 29.02 -48.09
N GLY A 9 43.86 30.09 -47.53
CA GLY A 9 42.52 30.53 -47.86
C GLY A 9 42.40 31.04 -49.31
N HIS A 10 41.24 30.83 -49.91
CA HIS A 10 40.74 31.61 -51.03
C HIS A 10 39.36 32.15 -50.68
N ALA A 11 39.30 33.47 -50.60
CA ALA A 11 38.05 34.21 -50.56
C ALA A 11 37.35 34.07 -51.92
N CYS A 12 36.07 33.67 -51.90
CA CYS A 12 35.13 33.99 -52.96
C CYS A 12 33.98 34.81 -52.37
N ARG A 13 33.63 35.83 -53.15
CA ARG A 13 32.83 37.02 -52.84
C ARG A 13 31.32 36.72 -52.74
N PRO A 14 30.53 37.70 -52.27
CA PRO A 14 29.24 37.50 -51.63
C PRO A 14 28.11 37.58 -52.64
N HIS A 15 27.21 36.60 -52.70
CA HIS A 15 25.85 36.78 -53.21
C HIS A 15 25.01 35.56 -52.82
N GLU A 16 24.55 35.51 -51.57
CA GLU A 16 23.42 34.65 -51.15
C GLU A 16 23.11 34.90 -49.66
N LYS A 17 22.56 36.08 -49.33
CA LYS A 17 22.06 36.37 -47.97
C LYS A 17 20.59 36.80 -47.95
N SER A 18 19.84 36.52 -49.01
CA SER A 18 18.46 37.00 -49.16
C SER A 18 17.40 35.92 -48.95
N GLY A 19 17.74 34.62 -49.08
CA GLY A 19 16.79 33.51 -48.96
C GLY A 19 16.66 32.94 -47.54
N LEU A 20 17.77 32.85 -46.79
CA LEU A 20 17.78 32.26 -45.45
C LEU A 20 17.06 33.11 -44.39
N VAL A 21 17.10 34.43 -44.51
CA VAL A 21 16.46 35.35 -43.54
C VAL A 21 14.92 35.31 -43.63
N VAL A 22 14.36 34.98 -44.78
CA VAL A 22 12.90 34.90 -44.98
C VAL A 22 12.31 33.60 -44.43
N PHE A 23 13.02 32.47 -44.56
CA PHE A 23 12.60 31.21 -43.95
C PHE A 23 12.76 31.21 -42.42
N GLU A 24 13.77 31.90 -41.90
CA GLU A 24 14.01 32.03 -40.46
C GLU A 24 12.96 32.92 -39.77
N SER A 25 12.54 34.02 -40.40
CA SER A 25 11.50 34.92 -39.85
C SER A 25 10.09 34.29 -39.88
N ALA A 26 9.77 33.54 -40.94
CA ALA A 26 8.53 32.77 -41.02
C ALA A 26 8.49 31.66 -39.96
N ALA A 27 9.57 30.89 -39.79
CA ALA A 27 9.66 29.86 -38.74
C ALA A 27 9.56 30.45 -37.32
N LEU A 28 10.19 31.61 -37.06
CA LEU A 28 10.04 32.37 -35.81
C LEU A 28 8.60 32.81 -35.55
N SER A 29 7.88 33.22 -36.60
CA SER A 29 6.46 33.60 -36.48
C SER A 29 5.56 32.40 -36.15
N TYR A 30 5.83 31.22 -36.71
CA TYR A 30 5.12 29.97 -36.39
C TYR A 30 5.42 29.45 -34.97
N VAL A 31 6.67 29.55 -34.51
CA VAL A 31 7.05 29.22 -33.11
C VAL A 31 6.37 30.16 -32.12
N ARG A 32 6.30 31.46 -32.44
CA ARG A 32 5.54 32.43 -31.65
C ARG A 32 4.04 32.14 -31.66
N LEU A 33 3.47 31.81 -32.81
CA LEU A 33 2.03 31.53 -32.92
C LEU A 33 1.64 30.26 -32.16
N ARG A 34 2.46 29.19 -32.25
CA ARG A 34 2.28 27.99 -31.43
C ARG A 34 2.40 28.32 -29.94
N HIS A 35 3.38 29.13 -29.54
CA HIS A 35 3.54 29.54 -28.14
C HIS A 35 2.37 30.40 -27.65
N CYS A 36 1.88 31.34 -28.45
CA CYS A 36 0.71 32.16 -28.12
C CYS A 36 -0.58 31.33 -28.07
N ILE A 37 -0.76 30.37 -28.97
CA ILE A 37 -1.90 29.43 -28.91
C ILE A 37 -1.81 28.57 -27.65
N LEU A 38 -0.63 28.00 -27.34
CA LEU A 38 -0.43 27.22 -26.11
C LEU A 38 -0.69 28.07 -24.87
N GLN A 39 -0.22 29.32 -24.88
CA GLN A 39 -0.45 30.26 -23.79
C GLN A 39 -1.94 30.60 -23.66
N GLN A 40 -2.66 30.92 -24.74
CA GLN A 40 -4.11 31.18 -24.69
C GLN A 40 -4.90 29.94 -24.25
N VAL A 41 -4.61 28.76 -24.81
CA VAL A 41 -5.25 27.49 -24.43
C VAL A 41 -5.00 27.18 -22.96
N LEU A 42 -3.78 27.40 -22.44
CA LEU A 42 -3.48 27.16 -21.02
C LEU A 42 -3.97 28.29 -20.10
N SER A 43 -4.13 29.52 -20.60
CA SER A 43 -4.61 30.68 -19.82
C SER A 43 -6.13 30.65 -19.65
N ASP A 44 -6.85 30.09 -20.63
CA ASP A 44 -8.31 29.92 -20.60
C ASP A 44 -8.73 28.60 -19.95
N LEU A 45 -7.79 27.77 -19.50
CA LEU A 45 -8.12 26.67 -18.61
C LEU A 45 -8.45 27.28 -17.25
N PRO A 46 -9.72 27.19 -16.79
CA PRO A 46 -9.99 27.49 -15.40
C PRO A 46 -9.03 26.64 -14.56
N ILE A 47 -8.48 27.22 -13.49
CA ILE A 47 -7.71 26.49 -12.47
C ILE A 47 -8.72 25.61 -11.72
N ILE A 48 -9.26 24.62 -12.42
CA ILE A 48 -10.02 23.54 -11.85
C ILE A 48 -8.97 22.63 -11.27
N ASP A 49 -8.92 22.57 -9.96
CA ASP A 49 -8.18 21.51 -9.30
C ASP A 49 -8.90 20.19 -9.60
N ILE A 50 -8.45 19.54 -10.68
CA ILE A 50 -8.95 18.24 -11.11
C ILE A 50 -8.83 17.23 -9.96
N GLY A 51 -7.82 17.37 -9.09
CA GLY A 51 -7.68 16.56 -7.88
C GLY A 51 -8.84 16.73 -6.92
N VAL A 52 -9.24 17.97 -6.62
CA VAL A 52 -10.41 18.27 -5.78
C VAL A 52 -11.71 17.78 -6.43
N MET A 53 -11.86 17.96 -7.75
CA MET A 53 -13.06 17.50 -8.47
C MET A 53 -13.18 15.97 -8.45
N LEU A 54 -12.12 15.25 -8.80
CA LEU A 54 -12.09 13.79 -8.76
C LEU A 54 -12.28 13.26 -7.33
N SER A 55 -11.66 13.90 -6.34
CA SER A 55 -11.85 13.55 -4.93
C SER A 55 -13.31 13.70 -4.50
N THR A 56 -13.96 14.81 -4.87
CA THR A 56 -15.36 15.08 -4.54
C THR A 56 -16.30 14.06 -5.19
N LEU A 57 -16.11 13.78 -6.48
CA LEU A 57 -16.89 12.78 -7.19
C LEU A 57 -16.68 11.37 -6.62
N ASN A 58 -15.44 11.04 -6.22
CA ASN A 58 -15.15 9.76 -5.58
C ASN A 58 -15.81 9.64 -4.20
N ILE A 59 -15.82 10.71 -3.39
CA ILE A 59 -16.53 10.73 -2.09
C ILE A 59 -18.03 10.52 -2.29
N GLN A 60 -18.64 11.22 -3.26
CA GLN A 60 -20.06 11.06 -3.59
C GLN A 60 -20.36 9.65 -4.09
N ALA A 61 -19.54 9.11 -5.00
CA ALA A 61 -19.69 7.75 -5.48
C ALA A 61 -19.55 6.70 -4.37
N ALA A 62 -18.72 6.96 -3.36
CA ALA A 62 -18.49 6.08 -2.22
C ALA A 62 -19.49 6.26 -1.06
N GLU A 63 -20.48 7.15 -1.17
CA GLU A 63 -21.41 7.45 -0.07
C GLU A 63 -22.19 6.21 0.41
N HIS A 64 -22.56 5.34 -0.53
CA HIS A 64 -23.21 4.06 -0.22
C HIS A 64 -22.32 3.08 0.59
N LYS A 65 -21.01 3.34 0.74
CA LYS A 65 -20.06 2.54 1.53
C LYS A 65 -19.75 3.19 2.88
N ARG A 66 -20.39 4.30 3.23
CA ARG A 66 -20.07 5.05 4.46
C ARG A 66 -20.19 4.22 5.72
N GLU A 67 -21.32 3.53 5.88
CA GLU A 67 -21.56 2.64 7.02
C GLU A 67 -20.51 1.54 7.12
N LEU A 68 -20.16 0.94 5.98
CA LEU A 68 -19.10 -0.07 5.89
C LEU A 68 -17.75 0.50 6.36
N VAL A 69 -17.36 1.68 5.88
CA VAL A 69 -16.09 2.33 6.24
C VAL A 69 -16.06 2.65 7.74
N GLU A 70 -17.12 3.24 8.27
CA GLU A 70 -17.22 3.60 9.70
C GLU A 70 -17.14 2.36 10.59
N SER A 71 -17.89 1.30 10.27
CA SER A 71 -17.85 0.03 10.98
C SER A 71 -16.45 -0.60 10.94
N GLY A 72 -15.79 -0.57 9.79
CA GLY A 72 -14.44 -1.13 9.63
C GLY A 72 -13.40 -0.37 10.44
N LEU A 73 -13.43 0.96 10.42
CA LEU A 73 -12.50 1.80 11.18
C LEU A 73 -12.69 1.65 12.69
N LEU A 74 -13.93 1.57 13.16
CA LEU A 74 -14.24 1.30 14.57
C LEU A 74 -13.63 -0.04 15.02
N LEU A 75 -13.87 -1.10 14.26
CA LEU A 75 -13.31 -2.42 14.53
C LEU A 75 -11.77 -2.39 14.52
N PHE A 76 -11.17 -1.66 13.58
CA PHE A 76 -9.73 -1.52 13.51
C PHE A 76 -9.14 -0.90 14.78
N GLU A 77 -9.74 0.17 15.30
CA GLU A 77 -9.31 0.79 16.55
C GLU A 77 -9.50 -0.14 17.75
N GLN A 78 -10.63 -0.84 17.82
CA GLN A 78 -10.92 -1.79 18.90
C GLN A 78 -9.97 -2.99 18.90
N LEU A 79 -9.58 -3.48 17.72
CA LEU A 79 -8.70 -4.63 17.53
C LEU A 79 -7.21 -4.26 17.44
N LYS A 80 -6.83 -3.01 17.71
CA LYS A 80 -5.42 -2.67 17.95
C LYS A 80 -4.93 -3.32 19.24
N ARG A 81 -3.70 -3.82 19.20
CA ARG A 81 -2.96 -4.32 20.36
C ARG A 81 -2.72 -3.27 21.46
N THR A 82 -2.73 -1.99 21.08
CA THR A 82 -2.44 -0.85 21.98
C THR A 82 -3.69 -0.34 22.67
N THR A 83 -4.87 -0.75 22.19
CA THR A 83 -6.14 -0.42 22.80
C THR A 83 -6.37 -1.38 23.95
N GLU A 84 -6.68 -0.87 25.14
CA GLU A 84 -7.00 -1.70 26.30
C GLU A 84 -8.24 -2.57 26.03
N LYS A 85 -8.30 -3.74 26.66
CA LYS A 85 -9.40 -4.71 26.49
C LYS A 85 -10.12 -4.88 27.83
N SER A 86 -11.43 -4.73 27.79
CA SER A 86 -12.33 -4.91 28.92
C SER A 86 -13.08 -6.25 28.82
N LEU A 87 -13.68 -6.66 29.92
CA LEU A 87 -14.55 -7.84 29.95
C LEU A 87 -15.76 -7.63 29.00
N GLY A 88 -16.05 -8.64 28.17
CA GLY A 88 -17.07 -8.65 27.14
C GLY A 88 -16.58 -8.15 25.78
N ASP A 89 -15.37 -7.59 25.68
CA ASP A 89 -14.85 -7.05 24.42
C ASP A 89 -14.64 -8.15 23.38
N GLN A 90 -14.29 -9.38 23.78
CA GLN A 90 -14.11 -10.48 22.83
C GLN A 90 -15.42 -10.82 22.13
N ALA A 91 -16.49 -11.00 22.90
CA ALA A 91 -17.82 -11.30 22.39
C ALA A 91 -18.39 -10.12 21.58
N ARG A 92 -18.25 -8.89 22.08
CA ARG A 92 -18.71 -7.67 21.39
C ARG A 92 -18.02 -7.50 20.03
N THR A 93 -16.70 -7.63 19.99
CA THR A 93 -15.94 -7.46 18.74
C THR A 93 -16.16 -8.63 17.77
N ARG A 94 -16.39 -9.85 18.26
CA ARG A 94 -16.82 -10.99 17.42
C ARG A 94 -18.15 -10.70 16.74
N PHE A 95 -19.16 -10.27 17.51
CA PHE A 95 -20.46 -9.87 16.95
C PHE A 95 -20.31 -8.75 15.93
N ALA A 96 -19.53 -7.72 16.23
CA ALA A 96 -19.29 -6.61 15.30
C ALA A 96 -18.56 -7.07 14.02
N LEU A 97 -17.62 -8.03 14.09
CA LEU A 97 -17.00 -8.64 12.91
C LEU A 97 -18.00 -9.39 12.05
N ASP A 98 -18.93 -10.13 12.67
CA ASP A 98 -19.98 -10.84 11.94
C ASP A 98 -20.94 -9.87 11.25
N GLN A 99 -21.31 -8.76 11.90
CA GLN A 99 -22.08 -7.68 11.25
C GLN A 99 -21.30 -7.03 10.10
N PHE A 100 -20.01 -6.75 10.30
CA PHE A 100 -19.15 -6.17 9.26
C PHE A 100 -19.04 -7.09 8.03
N ARG A 101 -18.98 -8.41 8.23
CA ARG A 101 -19.02 -9.39 7.13
C ARG A 101 -20.33 -9.32 6.34
N LEU A 102 -21.47 -9.16 7.01
CA LEU A 102 -22.76 -8.99 6.34
C LEU A 102 -22.82 -7.68 5.54
N LEU A 103 -22.33 -6.58 6.12
CA LEU A 103 -22.23 -5.28 5.43
C LEU A 103 -21.34 -5.37 4.19
N LEU A 104 -20.20 -6.06 4.25
CA LEU A 104 -19.35 -6.31 3.08
C LEU A 104 -20.12 -7.04 1.98
N GLY A 105 -20.88 -8.09 2.33
CA GLY A 105 -21.68 -8.84 1.36
C GLY A 105 -22.73 -7.98 0.65
N HIS A 106 -23.23 -6.92 1.29
CA HIS A 106 -24.22 -6.02 0.72
C HIS A 106 -23.60 -4.87 -0.10
N HIS A 107 -22.54 -4.25 0.42
CA HIS A 107 -21.96 -3.01 -0.13
C HIS A 107 -20.69 -3.22 -0.98
N ASP A 108 -20.12 -4.42 -0.98
CA ASP A 108 -18.91 -4.77 -1.74
C ASP A 108 -19.01 -6.18 -2.34
N PRO A 109 -19.96 -6.44 -3.25
CA PRO A 109 -20.22 -7.78 -3.79
C PRO A 109 -19.04 -8.36 -4.57
N ASP A 110 -18.19 -7.51 -5.16
CA ASP A 110 -16.98 -7.92 -5.87
C ASP A 110 -15.84 -8.32 -4.91
N GLY A 111 -16.02 -8.14 -3.60
CA GLY A 111 -15.06 -8.54 -2.57
C GLY A 111 -13.71 -7.81 -2.65
N ILE A 112 -13.72 -6.56 -3.11
CA ILE A 112 -12.52 -5.72 -3.22
C ILE A 112 -11.93 -5.46 -1.84
N SER A 113 -12.78 -5.20 -0.84
CA SER A 113 -12.45 -4.87 0.55
C SER A 113 -12.38 -6.09 1.48
N THR A 114 -12.58 -7.32 0.96
CA THR A 114 -12.51 -8.56 1.76
C THR A 114 -11.16 -8.73 2.48
N TYR A 115 -10.07 -8.20 1.92
CA TYR A 115 -8.76 -8.22 2.59
C TYR A 115 -8.81 -7.59 3.98
N TYR A 116 -9.67 -6.58 4.18
CA TYR A 116 -9.75 -5.83 5.42
C TYR A 116 -10.45 -6.64 6.50
N LEU A 117 -11.52 -7.37 6.15
CA LEU A 117 -12.16 -8.33 7.05
C LEU A 117 -11.16 -9.40 7.48
N GLU A 118 -10.47 -10.04 6.54
CA GLU A 118 -9.48 -11.07 6.85
C GLU A 118 -8.36 -10.54 7.74
N TRP A 119 -7.97 -9.27 7.56
CA TRP A 119 -6.99 -8.64 8.44
C TRP A 119 -7.51 -8.46 9.87
N LEU A 120 -8.75 -8.00 10.03
CA LEU A 120 -9.39 -7.83 11.33
C LEU A 120 -9.64 -9.18 12.03
N GLU A 121 -10.04 -10.21 11.28
CA GLU A 121 -10.17 -11.59 11.78
C GLU A 121 -8.82 -12.11 12.31
N GLY A 122 -7.75 -11.91 11.54
CA GLY A 122 -6.39 -12.27 11.97
C GLY A 122 -6.04 -11.60 13.30
N ARG A 123 -6.30 -10.30 13.45
CA ARG A 123 -6.07 -9.58 14.71
C ARG A 123 -6.92 -10.12 15.85
N TRP A 124 -8.21 -10.33 15.64
CA TRP A 124 -9.10 -10.88 16.67
C TRP A 124 -8.58 -12.22 17.19
N HIS A 125 -8.17 -13.12 16.29
CA HIS A 125 -7.59 -14.41 16.66
C HIS A 125 -6.26 -14.27 17.41
N VAL A 126 -5.39 -13.31 17.06
CA VAL A 126 -4.18 -13.02 17.85
C VAL A 126 -4.53 -12.60 19.28
N LEU A 127 -5.51 -11.71 19.44
CA LEU A 127 -5.94 -11.22 20.76
C LEU A 127 -6.63 -12.33 21.58
N ALA A 128 -7.25 -13.30 20.92
CA ALA A 128 -7.80 -14.52 21.52
C ALA A 128 -6.74 -15.62 21.79
N GLY A 129 -5.48 -15.41 21.41
CA GLY A 129 -4.40 -16.39 21.58
C GLY A 129 -4.37 -17.52 20.56
N GLN A 130 -5.19 -17.45 19.51
CA GLN A 130 -5.33 -18.46 18.46
C GLN A 130 -4.41 -18.14 17.27
N LEU A 131 -3.10 -18.27 17.49
CA LEU A 131 -2.07 -17.77 16.57
C LEU A 131 -2.05 -18.48 15.21
N GLU A 132 -2.29 -19.79 15.18
CA GLU A 132 -2.32 -20.58 13.95
C GLU A 132 -3.49 -20.16 13.05
N THR A 133 -4.68 -19.97 13.63
CA THR A 133 -5.86 -19.48 12.92
C THR A 133 -5.65 -18.05 12.43
N ALA A 134 -5.07 -17.19 13.28
CA ALA A 134 -4.73 -15.82 12.90
C ALA A 134 -3.81 -15.76 11.68
N LEU A 135 -2.83 -16.68 11.60
CA LEU A 135 -1.90 -16.73 10.49
C LEU A 135 -2.59 -17.03 9.16
N LEU A 136 -3.58 -17.94 9.15
CA LEU A 136 -4.36 -18.25 7.95
C LEU A 136 -5.10 -17.01 7.43
N HIS A 137 -5.71 -16.25 8.34
CA HIS A 137 -6.39 -15.01 8.01
C HIS A 137 -5.42 -13.93 7.50
N PHE A 138 -4.25 -13.76 8.13
CA PHE A 138 -3.25 -12.81 7.64
C PHE A 138 -2.66 -13.19 6.29
N GLU A 139 -2.44 -14.48 6.02
CA GLU A 139 -2.00 -14.96 4.70
C GLU A 139 -3.05 -14.62 3.63
N LYS A 140 -4.32 -14.94 3.90
CA LYS A 140 -5.43 -14.62 3.00
C LYS A 140 -5.60 -13.11 2.80
N ALA A 141 -5.48 -12.32 3.87
CA ALA A 141 -5.50 -10.87 3.80
C ALA A 141 -4.35 -10.33 2.93
N ALA A 142 -3.15 -10.89 3.05
CA ALA A 142 -1.99 -10.48 2.25
C ALA A 142 -2.15 -10.82 0.77
N ASP A 143 -2.72 -12.00 0.45
CA ASP A 143 -3.04 -12.40 -0.92
C ASP A 143 -4.11 -11.49 -1.52
N LEU A 144 -5.17 -11.23 -0.77
CA LEU A 144 -6.22 -10.32 -1.18
C LEU A 144 -5.71 -8.88 -1.27
N ALA A 145 -4.79 -8.40 -0.44
CA ALA A 145 -4.39 -7.00 -0.47
C ALA A 145 -3.40 -6.66 -1.61
N LEU A 146 -2.79 -7.67 -2.22
CA LEU A 146 -1.65 -7.55 -3.12
C LEU A 146 -1.92 -6.59 -4.30
N TYR A 147 -1.08 -5.55 -4.42
CA TYR A 147 -1.13 -4.50 -5.45
C TYR A 147 -2.37 -3.60 -5.47
N ARG A 148 -3.35 -3.80 -4.57
CA ARG A 148 -4.60 -3.01 -4.57
C ARG A 148 -4.89 -2.22 -3.29
N SER A 149 -4.11 -2.43 -2.22
CA SER A 149 -4.40 -1.83 -0.90
C SER A 149 -3.32 -0.87 -0.38
N GLY A 150 -2.58 -0.22 -1.28
CA GLY A 150 -1.75 0.97 -0.99
C GLY A 150 -0.81 0.85 0.22
N GLN A 151 -1.08 1.60 1.29
CA GLN A 151 -0.31 1.53 2.54
C GLN A 151 -0.76 0.35 3.41
N THR A 152 -2.05 0.00 3.41
CA THR A 152 -2.64 -1.08 4.21
C THR A 152 -1.99 -2.44 3.93
N GLN A 153 -1.66 -2.74 2.67
CA GLN A 153 -0.93 -3.97 2.33
C GLN A 153 0.43 -4.08 3.04
N LYS A 154 1.11 -2.96 3.33
CA LYS A 154 2.42 -2.96 4.01
C LYS A 154 2.26 -3.36 5.48
N ASP A 155 1.17 -2.94 6.11
CA ASP A 155 0.88 -3.28 7.50
C ASP A 155 0.40 -4.73 7.62
N ILE A 156 -0.45 -5.20 6.70
CA ILE A 156 -0.86 -6.61 6.61
C ILE A 156 0.35 -7.52 6.44
N LEU A 157 1.23 -7.22 5.46
CA LEU A 157 2.43 -8.00 5.22
C LEU A 157 3.34 -8.04 6.45
N ARG A 158 3.51 -6.90 7.13
CA ARG A 158 4.31 -6.81 8.35
C ARG A 158 3.75 -7.72 9.45
N GLU A 159 2.45 -7.66 9.71
CA GLU A 159 1.81 -8.51 10.75
C GLU A 159 1.88 -10.00 10.39
N ALA A 160 1.64 -10.35 9.12
CA ALA A 160 1.76 -11.72 8.62
C ALA A 160 3.20 -12.26 8.75
N LEU A 161 4.21 -11.45 8.40
CA LEU A 161 5.62 -11.80 8.51
C LEU A 161 6.03 -12.08 9.96
N LEU A 162 5.66 -11.17 10.87
CA LEU A 162 5.97 -11.32 12.29
C LEU A 162 5.37 -12.60 12.86
N LEU A 163 4.11 -12.88 12.55
CA LEU A 163 3.43 -14.08 13.05
C LEU A 163 3.99 -15.37 12.42
N ALA A 164 4.27 -15.37 11.12
CA ALA A 164 4.89 -16.50 10.44
C ALA A 164 6.28 -16.82 11.01
N ALA A 165 7.09 -15.79 11.29
CA ALA A 165 8.40 -15.96 11.90
C ALA A 165 8.30 -16.50 13.34
N TYR A 166 7.40 -15.93 14.15
CA TYR A 166 7.16 -16.37 15.53
C TYR A 166 6.74 -17.85 15.59
N LEU A 167 5.82 -18.26 14.73
CA LEU A 167 5.35 -19.65 14.61
C LEU A 167 6.34 -20.58 13.88
N GLY A 168 7.50 -20.08 13.45
CA GLY A 168 8.52 -20.88 12.76
C GLY A 168 8.11 -21.37 11.37
N LYS A 169 7.09 -20.77 10.73
CA LYS A 169 6.57 -21.13 9.40
C LYS A 169 7.48 -20.60 8.29
N ARG A 170 8.69 -21.16 8.19
CA ARG A 170 9.74 -20.71 7.25
C ARG A 170 9.28 -20.58 5.80
N PRO A 171 8.56 -21.55 5.18
CA PRO A 171 8.16 -21.42 3.77
C PRO A 171 7.24 -20.22 3.52
N LEU A 172 6.27 -20.01 4.41
CA LEU A 172 5.35 -18.88 4.34
C LEU A 172 6.09 -17.56 4.55
N TYR A 173 6.95 -17.49 5.57
CA TYR A 173 7.78 -16.32 5.85
C TYR A 173 8.62 -15.92 4.63
N LYS A 174 9.29 -16.89 4.00
CA LYS A 174 10.06 -16.66 2.77
C LYS A 174 9.18 -16.06 1.68
N ARG A 175 8.00 -16.62 1.41
CA ARG A 175 7.09 -16.13 0.37
C ARG A 175 6.62 -14.70 0.64
N LEU A 176 6.23 -14.41 1.89
CA LEU A 176 5.83 -13.06 2.30
C LEU A 176 6.99 -12.06 2.22
N LYS A 177 8.21 -12.49 2.56
CA LYS A 177 9.42 -11.66 2.49
C LYS A 177 9.74 -11.26 1.06
N HIS A 178 9.70 -12.20 0.11
CA HIS A 178 9.91 -11.87 -1.30
C HIS A 178 8.89 -10.83 -1.80
N ARG A 179 7.61 -10.97 -1.42
CA ARG A 179 6.59 -9.96 -1.77
C ARG A 179 6.93 -8.59 -1.21
N ALA A 180 7.32 -8.52 0.06
CA ALA A 180 7.72 -7.27 0.68
C ALA A 180 8.95 -6.63 -0.01
N LEU A 181 9.96 -7.42 -0.36
CA LEU A 181 11.15 -6.94 -1.12
C LEU A 181 10.76 -6.40 -2.50
N VAL A 182 9.89 -7.10 -3.24
CA VAL A 182 9.37 -6.63 -4.54
C VAL A 182 8.64 -5.28 -4.40
N MET A 183 8.04 -5.03 -3.23
CA MET A 183 7.34 -3.79 -2.92
C MET A 183 8.26 -2.71 -2.32
N GLY A 184 9.58 -2.95 -2.30
CA GLY A 184 10.56 -2.02 -1.74
C GLY A 184 10.44 -1.84 -0.22
N LEU A 185 9.88 -2.82 0.49
CA LEU A 185 9.73 -2.79 1.93
C LEU A 185 10.94 -3.44 2.58
N SER A 186 11.40 -2.86 3.68
CA SER A 186 12.41 -3.43 4.56
C SER A 186 12.09 -3.13 6.01
N TYR A 187 12.21 -4.14 6.86
CA TYR A 187 11.83 -4.04 8.28
C TYR A 187 13.00 -4.26 9.24
N LEU A 188 14.14 -4.77 8.76
CA LEU A 188 15.34 -5.05 9.55
C LEU A 188 16.58 -4.59 8.78
N PRO A 189 17.69 -4.25 9.45
CA PRO A 189 18.97 -4.01 8.78
C PRO A 189 19.45 -5.27 8.04
N GLY A 190 19.95 -5.12 6.80
CA GLY A 190 20.45 -6.23 5.99
C GLY A 190 19.36 -7.24 5.56
N TRP A 191 18.08 -6.85 5.62
CA TRP A 191 16.96 -7.73 5.31
C TRP A 191 16.94 -8.19 3.84
N GLU A 192 17.60 -7.44 2.97
CA GLU A 192 17.74 -7.70 1.54
C GLU A 192 18.83 -8.73 1.21
N GLU A 193 19.79 -8.93 2.13
CA GLU A 193 21.02 -9.70 1.87
C GLU A 193 20.81 -11.22 1.94
N SER A 194 19.85 -11.66 2.76
CA SER A 194 19.56 -13.09 2.95
C SER A 194 18.07 -13.33 3.11
N VAL A 195 17.58 -14.47 2.61
CA VAL A 195 16.16 -14.80 2.69
C VAL A 195 15.92 -15.79 3.84
N ALA A 196 15.33 -15.30 4.93
CA ALA A 196 14.93 -16.08 6.09
C ALA A 196 16.10 -16.79 6.78
N SER A 197 17.09 -16.01 7.21
CA SER A 197 18.18 -16.55 8.02
C SER A 197 17.68 -16.97 9.40
N ASP A 198 18.35 -17.93 10.02
CA ASP A 198 17.98 -18.40 11.36
C ASP A 198 18.14 -17.31 12.42
N HIS A 199 19.13 -16.43 12.23
CA HIS A 199 19.35 -15.27 13.08
C HIS A 199 18.18 -14.27 12.99
N GLU A 200 17.73 -13.95 11.78
CA GLU A 200 16.60 -13.07 11.52
C GLU A 200 15.30 -13.58 12.16
N LEU A 201 14.99 -14.88 11.95
CA LEU A 201 13.81 -15.49 12.54
C LEU A 201 13.87 -15.51 14.06
N LYS A 202 15.05 -15.80 14.63
CA LYS A 202 15.28 -15.73 16.08
C LYS A 202 15.07 -14.32 16.60
N LEU A 203 15.63 -13.30 15.96
CA LEU A 203 15.48 -11.90 16.36
C LEU A 203 14.01 -11.47 16.38
N ILE A 204 13.23 -11.85 15.35
CA ILE A 204 11.79 -11.54 15.30
C ILE A 204 11.04 -12.25 16.43
N ARG A 205 11.33 -13.54 16.65
CA ARG A 205 10.67 -14.33 17.69
C ARG A 205 10.95 -13.77 19.09
N ASP A 206 12.21 -13.42 19.36
CA ASP A 206 12.64 -12.89 20.66
C ASP A 206 12.00 -11.51 20.95
N ASN A 207 11.63 -10.76 19.91
CA ASN A 207 10.96 -9.45 20.01
C ASN A 207 9.44 -9.49 19.77
N PHE A 208 8.84 -10.66 19.59
CA PHE A 208 7.43 -10.76 19.22
C PHE A 208 6.51 -10.14 20.28
N THR A 209 6.82 -10.33 21.56
CA THR A 209 6.05 -9.77 22.69
C THR A 209 6.04 -8.25 22.73
N VAL A 210 7.04 -7.58 22.13
CA VAL A 210 7.04 -6.11 21.98
C VAL A 210 5.97 -5.66 20.99
N LYS A 211 5.70 -6.47 19.95
CA LYS A 211 4.71 -6.19 18.91
C LYS A 211 3.36 -6.82 19.16
N PHE A 212 3.25 -7.85 20.00
CA PHE A 212 2.00 -8.48 20.41
C PHE A 212 2.08 -8.80 21.90
N PRO A 213 1.90 -7.78 22.76
CA PRO A 213 2.05 -7.93 24.20
C PRO A 213 0.92 -8.77 24.78
N GLU A 214 1.21 -9.49 25.86
CA GLU A 214 0.21 -10.23 26.63
C GLU A 214 -0.93 -9.32 27.12
N ARG A 215 -0.61 -8.05 27.42
CA ARG A 215 -1.56 -7.01 27.85
C ARG A 215 -2.58 -6.58 26.78
N GLY A 216 -2.37 -6.96 25.52
CA GLY A 216 -3.34 -6.69 24.44
C GLY A 216 -4.39 -7.77 24.28
N ARG A 217 -4.27 -8.91 24.99
CA ARG A 217 -5.20 -10.03 24.86
C ARG A 217 -6.58 -9.69 25.42
N PHE A 218 -7.59 -10.42 24.96
CA PHE A 218 -8.88 -10.38 25.62
C PHE A 218 -8.75 -10.88 27.07
N VAL A 219 -9.43 -10.18 27.99
CA VAL A 219 -9.44 -10.50 29.42
C VAL A 219 -10.54 -11.52 29.74
N ASP A 220 -11.38 -11.81 28.75
CA ASP A 220 -12.51 -12.72 28.90
C ASP A 220 -12.03 -14.13 29.26
N PRO A 221 -12.66 -14.78 30.26
CA PRO A 221 -12.32 -16.15 30.59
C PRO A 221 -12.56 -17.02 29.37
N VAL A 222 -11.60 -17.87 29.04
CA VAL A 222 -11.80 -18.91 28.02
C VAL A 222 -13.06 -19.66 28.44
N PRO A 223 -14.11 -19.73 27.61
CA PRO A 223 -15.26 -20.54 27.94
C PRO A 223 -14.75 -21.96 28.16
N GLU A 224 -14.74 -22.42 29.41
CA GLU A 224 -14.62 -23.82 29.71
C GLU A 224 -15.75 -24.48 28.93
N PHE A 225 -15.40 -25.27 27.92
CA PHE A 225 -16.33 -26.22 27.34
C PHE A 225 -16.72 -27.13 28.50
N SER A 226 -17.77 -26.74 29.22
CA SER A 226 -18.41 -27.58 30.22
C SER A 226 -18.81 -28.83 29.46
N ALA A 227 -18.20 -29.94 29.86
CA ALA A 227 -18.55 -31.27 29.45
C ALA A 227 -20.07 -31.41 29.61
N LEU A 228 -20.79 -31.31 28.49
CA LEU A 228 -22.19 -31.71 28.44
C LEU A 228 -22.18 -33.25 28.40
N HIS A 229 -22.29 -33.82 29.60
CA HIS A 229 -22.94 -35.09 29.84
C HIS A 229 -24.45 -34.95 29.64
#